data_AF-A0A436EM08-F1
#
_entry.id   AF-A0A436EM08-F1
#
_cell.length_a   1.000
_cell.length_b   1.000
_cell.length_c   1.000
_cell.angle_alpha   90.00
_cell.angle_beta   90.00
_cell.angle_gamma   90.00
#
_symmetry.space_group_name_H-M   'P 1'
#
loop_
_entity.id
_entity.type
_entity.pdbx_description
1 polymer ?
#
loop_
_entity_poly.entity_id
_entity_poly.type
_entity_poly.pdbx_seq_one_letter_code
_entity_poly.pdbx_strand_id
1 'polypeptide(L)'
;MVDNDLTITSLGHERYSFRSDDFGSVKAEAKWEFEFSRADWRMHSVTETTMTATSSHFHIEANLQAWEGEALVHEHKWAEAI
;
A
#
# COMPACT_ATOMS: atom_id res chain seq x y z
N MET A 1 -22.12 14.08 -5.69
CA MET A 1 -20.74 13.95 -6.22
C MET A 1 -20.43 15.29 -6.86
N VAL A 2 -19.40 16.00 -6.41
CA VAL A 2 -19.02 17.27 -7.04
C VAL A 2 -18.26 16.91 -8.30
N ASP A 3 -18.70 17.45 -9.44
CA ASP A 3 -17.94 17.36 -10.68
C ASP A 3 -16.77 18.34 -10.62
N ASN A 4 -15.55 17.81 -10.59
CA ASN A 4 -14.32 18.56 -10.40
C ASN A 4 -13.21 18.14 -11.38
N ASP A 5 -13.58 17.45 -12.47
CA ASP A 5 -12.67 16.92 -13.50
C ASP A 5 -11.56 16.00 -12.96
N LEU A 6 -11.75 15.42 -11.76
CA LEU A 6 -10.77 14.51 -11.16
C LEU A 6 -11.00 13.09 -11.66
N THR A 7 -9.99 12.53 -12.32
CA THR A 7 -9.94 11.09 -12.65
C THR A 7 -9.11 10.36 -11.61
N ILE A 8 -9.64 9.25 -11.09
CA ILE A 8 -8.96 8.41 -10.10
C ILE A 8 -8.91 6.99 -10.66
N THR A 9 -7.72 6.38 -10.65
CA THR A 9 -7.53 4.94 -10.88
C THR A 9 -6.92 4.34 -9.62
N SER A 10 -7.37 3.14 -9.25
CA SER A 10 -6.75 2.35 -8.20
C SER A 10 -6.62 0.90 -8.61
N LEU A 11 -5.49 0.30 -8.26
CA LEU A 11 -5.20 -1.11 -8.47
C LEU A 11 -4.62 -1.69 -7.18
N GLY A 12 -5.30 -2.70 -6.65
CA GLY A 12 -4.86 -3.44 -5.46
C GLY A 12 -4.48 -4.87 -5.82
N HIS A 13 -3.29 -5.28 -5.41
CA HIS A 13 -2.84 -6.67 -5.45
C HIS A 13 -2.53 -7.15 -4.05
N GLU A 14 -3.25 -8.18 -3.61
CA GLU A 14 -3.07 -8.73 -2.27
C GLU A 14 -2.82 -10.24 -2.35
N ARG A 15 -1.89 -10.70 -1.51
CA ARG A 15 -1.53 -12.11 -1.38
C ARG A 15 -1.53 -12.51 0.08
N TYR A 16 -2.27 -13.56 0.38
CA TYR A 16 -2.40 -14.11 1.72
C TYR A 16 -1.90 -15.56 1.72
N SER A 17 -1.11 -15.92 2.73
CA SER A 17 -0.56 -17.27 2.86
C SER A 17 -0.43 -17.70 4.31
N PHE A 18 -0.55 -19.01 4.54
CA PHE A 18 -0.34 -19.66 5.83
C PHE A 18 0.01 -21.14 5.58
N ARG A 19 0.50 -21.82 6.61
CA ARG A 19 0.87 -23.24 6.61
C ARG A 19 0.00 -23.98 7.61
N SER A 20 -1.03 -24.70 7.13
CA SER A 20 -1.82 -25.66 7.91
C SER A 20 -2.17 -25.15 9.33
N ASP A 21 -1.58 -25.77 10.35
CA ASP A 21 -1.77 -25.59 11.79
C ASP A 21 -0.70 -24.70 12.43
N ASP A 22 0.27 -24.21 11.65
CA ASP A 22 1.24 -23.21 12.08
C ASP A 22 0.63 -21.81 11.95
N PHE A 23 -0.09 -21.39 12.99
CA PHE A 23 -0.69 -20.05 13.06
C PHE A 23 0.34 -18.90 13.04
N GLY A 24 1.62 -19.17 13.31
CA GLY A 24 2.71 -18.19 13.20
C GLY A 24 3.20 -17.98 11.76
N SER A 25 2.74 -18.80 10.82
CA SER A 25 3.14 -18.71 9.41
C SER A 25 2.29 -17.75 8.57
N VAL A 26 1.32 -17.07 9.19
CA VAL A 26 0.44 -16.14 8.48
C VAL A 26 1.28 -14.99 7.91
N LYS A 27 1.12 -14.78 6.60
CA LYS A 27 1.70 -13.65 5.88
C LYS A 27 0.64 -13.01 4.99
N ALA A 28 0.50 -11.70 5.08
CA ALA A 28 -0.25 -10.88 4.14
C ALA A 28 0.72 -9.93 3.42
N GLU A 29 0.54 -9.78 2.12
CA GLU A 29 1.29 -8.86 1.27
C GLU A 29 0.25 -8.05 0.51
N ALA A 30 0.33 -6.72 0.55
CA ALA A 30 -0.58 -5.83 -0.16
C ALA A 30 0.23 -4.79 -0.92
N LYS A 31 -0.04 -4.64 -2.21
CA LYS A 31 0.47 -3.57 -3.04
C LYS A 31 -0.72 -2.78 -3.59
N TRP A 32 -0.73 -1.48 -3.36
CA TRP A 32 -1.74 -0.58 -3.91
C TRP A 32 -1.08 0.50 -4.75
N GLU A 33 -1.65 0.73 -5.93
CA GLU A 33 -1.26 1.80 -6.84
C GLU A 33 -2.47 2.71 -7.01
N PHE A 34 -2.28 4.00 -6.76
CA PHE A 34 -3.31 5.04 -6.92
C PHE A 34 -2.80 6.09 -7.88
N GLU A 35 -3.61 6.45 -8.87
CA GLU A 35 -3.34 7.53 -9.81
C GLU A 35 -4.47 8.56 -9.74
N PHE A 36 -4.09 9.84 -9.67
CA PHE A 36 -5.00 10.97 -9.68
C PHE A 36 -4.59 11.89 -10.83
N SER A 37 -5.56 12.39 -11.58
CA SER A 37 -5.27 13.38 -12.61
C SER A 37 -6.40 14.39 -12.79
N ARG A 38 -6.01 15.60 -13.18
CA ARG A 38 -6.90 16.71 -13.50
C ARG A 38 -6.20 17.65 -14.46
N ALA A 39 -6.69 17.75 -15.70
CA ALA A 39 -5.99 18.46 -16.78
C ALA A 39 -4.52 18.02 -16.86
N ASP A 40 -3.56 18.94 -16.73
CA ASP A 40 -2.13 18.65 -16.79
C ASP A 40 -1.55 18.16 -15.46
N TRP A 41 -2.30 18.25 -14.35
CA TRP A 41 -1.85 17.79 -13.04
C TRP A 41 -2.03 16.27 -12.90
N ARG A 42 -1.01 15.60 -12.39
CA ARG A 42 -1.00 14.15 -12.13
C ARG A 42 -0.27 13.85 -10.83
N MET A 43 -0.84 12.94 -10.05
CA MET A 43 -0.20 12.32 -8.91
C MET A 43 -0.28 10.80 -9.03
N HIS A 44 0.74 10.10 -8.56
CA HIS A 44 0.71 8.66 -8.39
C HIS A 44 1.26 8.30 -7.02
N SER A 45 0.76 7.22 -6.42
CA SER A 45 1.34 6.66 -5.20
C SER A 45 1.31 5.15 -5.22
N VAL A 46 2.38 4.55 -4.71
CA VAL A 46 2.49 3.10 -4.46
C VAL A 46 2.61 2.90 -2.97
N THR A 47 1.80 2.01 -2.41
CA THR A 47 2.03 1.46 -1.08
C THR A 47 2.31 -0.02 -1.18
N GLU A 48 3.30 -0.48 -0.43
CA GLU A 48 3.65 -1.89 -0.27
C GLU A 48 3.67 -2.20 1.21
N THR A 49 2.87 -3.17 1.63
CA THR A 49 2.75 -3.60 3.02
C THR A 49 2.96 -5.10 3.11
N THR A 50 3.87 -5.53 3.97
CA THR A 50 3.98 -6.93 4.40
C THR A 50 3.60 -7.02 5.87
N MET A 51 2.73 -7.96 6.18
CA MET A 51 2.34 -8.29 7.55
C MET A 51 2.67 -9.76 7.84
N THR A 52 3.29 -10.00 8.99
CA THR A 52 3.46 -11.33 9.58
C THR A 52 2.89 -11.36 10.99
N ALA A 53 2.68 -12.55 11.55
CA ALA A 53 2.11 -12.70 12.89
C ALA A 53 3.02 -13.53 13.80
N THR A 54 3.06 -13.15 15.08
CA THR A 54 3.47 -14.02 16.17
C THR A 54 2.24 -14.45 16.97
N SER A 55 2.43 -15.20 18.05
CA SER A 55 1.33 -15.57 18.95
C SER A 55 0.72 -14.39 19.69
N SER A 56 1.38 -13.22 19.72
CA SER A 56 0.97 -12.08 20.52
C SER A 56 0.86 -10.75 19.78
N HIS A 57 1.49 -10.60 18.61
CA HIS A 57 1.52 -9.35 17.84
C HIS A 57 1.47 -9.60 16.34
N PHE A 58 1.01 -8.60 15.59
CA PHE A 58 1.28 -8.50 14.17
C PHE A 58 2.48 -7.60 13.92
N HIS A 59 3.37 -8.02 13.04
CA HIS A 59 4.51 -7.23 12.59
C HIS A 59 4.23 -6.72 11.19
N ILE A 60 4.22 -5.39 11.04
CA ILE A 60 3.95 -4.71 9.78
C ILE A 60 5.25 -4.04 9.32
N GLU A 61 5.59 -4.26 8.07
CA GLU A 61 6.60 -3.50 7.32
C GLU A 61 5.89 -2.83 6.16
N ALA A 62 6.05 -1.51 6.01
CA ALA A 62 5.38 -0.78 4.96
C ALA A 62 6.24 0.33 4.35
N ASN A 63 6.00 0.55 3.07
CA ASN A 63 6.61 1.59 2.26
C ASN A 63 5.51 2.32 1.49
N LEU A 64 5.49 3.64 1.58
CA LEU A 64 4.65 4.51 0.77
C LEU A 64 5.56 5.42 -0.04
N GLN A 65 5.32 5.49 -1.33
CA GLN A 65 5.95 6.44 -2.22
C GLN A 65 4.88 7.22 -2.97
N ALA A 66 5.09 8.52 -3.12
CA ALA A 66 4.17 9.40 -3.84
C ALA A 66 4.94 10.35 -4.77
N TRP A 67 4.41 10.51 -5.99
CA TRP A 67 4.98 11.30 -7.07
C TRP A 67 4.00 12.36 -7.54
N GLU A 68 4.51 13.55 -7.88
CA GLU A 68 3.81 14.56 -8.67
C GLU A 68 4.45 14.61 -10.06
N GLY A 69 3.67 14.25 -11.09
CA GLY A 69 4.24 13.86 -12.38
C GLY A 69 5.26 12.73 -12.20
N GLU A 70 6.51 13.00 -12.55
CA GLU A 70 7.64 12.05 -12.43
C GLU A 70 8.49 12.28 -11.17
N ALA A 71 8.24 13.36 -10.41
CA ALA A 71 9.06 13.72 -9.26
C ALA A 71 8.57 13.01 -8.00
N LEU A 72 9.43 12.20 -7.35
CA LEU A 72 9.14 11.64 -6.04
C LEU A 72 9.09 12.77 -5.00
N VAL A 73 7.90 13.10 -4.52
CA VAL A 73 7.68 14.19 -3.57
C VAL A 73 7.60 13.71 -2.12
N HIS A 74 7.34 12.41 -1.91
CA HIS A 74 7.29 11.82 -0.59
C HIS A 74 7.63 10.34 -0.62
N GLU A 75 8.42 9.90 0.36
CA GLU A 75 8.64 8.49 0.68
C GLU A 75 8.59 8.32 2.19
N HIS A 76 7.86 7.31 2.65
CA HIS A 76 7.77 6.97 4.06
C HIS A 76 7.84 5.46 4.24
N LYS A 77 8.84 5.03 5.01
CA LYS A 77 9.03 3.63 5.41
C LYS A 77 8.87 3.52 6.90
N TRP A 78 8.11 2.53 7.33
CA TRP A 78 7.93 2.24 8.74
C TRP A 78 7.81 0.75 8.98
N ALA A 79 8.13 0.37 10.22
CA ALA A 79 7.86 -0.95 10.75
C ALA A 79 7.28 -0.79 12.14
N GLU A 80 6.23 -1.56 12.44
CA GLU A 80 5.57 -1.52 13.74
C GLU A 80 5.10 -2.92 14.17
N ALA A 81 4.92 -3.08 15.48
CA ALA A 81 4.28 -4.24 16.07
C ALA A 81 3.02 -3.77 16.80
N ILE A 82 1.87 -4.35 16.44
CA ILE A 82 0.55 -4.04 16.99
C ILE A 82 -0.08 -5.25 17.69
#